data_AF-A0A7Y5L0U1-F1
#
_entry.id   AF-A0A7Y5L0U1-F1
#
_cell.length_a   1.000
_cell.length_b   1.000
_cell.length_c   1.000
_cell.angle_alpha   90.00
_cell.angle_beta   90.00
_cell.angle_gamma   90.00
#
_symmetry.space_group_name_H-M   'P 1'
#
loop_
_entity.id
_entity.type
_entity.pdbx_description
1 polymer ?
#
loop_
_entity_poly.entity_id
_entity_poly.type
_entity_poly.pdbx_seq_one_letter_code
_entity_poly.pdbx_strand_id
1 'polypeptide(L)'
;MADTTASYREPLLFLLFTAFVGGCNGKPIPGGDGPSGSSSAAIADARLMAYSDEALRTANRRKKDYGLGEHVAFTQYLEPGVVAGTRISTPTIGTLETPSGSIVAADPFNVSEEKPFKRRVDPGRYPVKVALVDAGTWGEMVAFAFIRFGDAQPSRWEPAETTLEGMGEGMNTIYPVDSGMGCFADPSAAQALGRSMATFRAEHRDGDYYTNVIAPAAAGKRWVDFHPEKESKSNVIMFSSGLGDALMYGSYWGFDDSGAATVLLTDFELFDLEGSIFREGP
;
A
#
# COMPACT_ATOMS: atom_id res chain seq x y z
N MET A 1 44.19 15.77 -7.57
CA MET A 1 43.62 14.54 -8.17
C MET A 1 42.29 14.30 -7.49
N ALA A 2 41.25 14.10 -8.30
CA ALA A 2 39.87 14.45 -8.00
C ALA A 2 39.21 13.62 -6.91
N ASP A 3 38.44 14.35 -6.10
CA ASP A 3 37.42 13.94 -5.16
C ASP A 3 36.09 13.76 -5.94
N THR A 4 35.36 12.68 -5.68
CA THR A 4 34.03 12.42 -6.29
C THR A 4 33.04 12.02 -5.22
N THR A 5 32.44 13.03 -4.59
CA THR A 5 31.15 12.92 -3.90
C THR A 5 30.03 12.81 -4.94
N ALA A 6 29.36 11.66 -5.00
CA ALA A 6 28.16 11.49 -5.81
C ALA A 6 26.99 12.25 -5.17
N SER A 7 26.58 13.34 -5.81
CA SER A 7 25.35 14.07 -5.51
C SER A 7 24.15 13.17 -5.83
N TYR A 8 23.44 12.72 -4.79
CA TYR A 8 22.09 12.17 -4.90
C TYR A 8 21.20 13.28 -5.48
N ARG A 9 20.76 13.11 -6.72
CA ARG A 9 19.69 13.93 -7.30
C ARG A 9 18.38 13.31 -6.87
N GLU A 10 17.63 14.03 -6.03
CA GLU A 10 16.25 13.66 -5.72
C GLU A 10 15.41 13.69 -7.01
N PRO A 11 14.59 12.66 -7.27
CA PRO A 11 13.63 12.73 -8.36
C PRO A 11 12.54 13.75 -8.00
N LEU A 12 12.29 14.68 -8.93
CA LEU A 12 11.34 15.80 -8.89
C LEU A 12 9.88 15.46 -8.49
N LEU A 13 9.54 14.20 -8.23
CA LEU A 13 8.19 13.78 -7.88
C LEU A 13 7.77 14.14 -6.45
N PHE A 14 8.74 14.34 -5.54
CA PHE A 14 8.44 14.70 -4.13
C PHE A 14 7.91 16.14 -3.97
N LEU A 15 8.18 17.03 -4.94
CA LEU A 15 7.90 18.47 -4.84
C LEU A 15 6.49 18.88 -5.29
N LEU A 16 5.74 18.00 -5.97
CA LEU A 16 4.35 18.28 -6.37
C LEU A 16 3.33 18.04 -5.24
N PHE A 17 3.71 17.34 -4.16
CA PHE A 17 2.76 16.85 -3.15
C PHE A 17 2.53 17.75 -1.94
N THR A 18 3.39 18.74 -1.68
CA THR A 18 3.23 19.68 -0.55
C THR A 18 2.08 20.70 -0.73
N ALA A 19 1.45 20.79 -1.91
CA ALA A 19 0.42 21.78 -2.18
C ALA A 19 -1.02 21.36 -1.78
N PHE A 20 -1.27 20.08 -1.48
CA PHE A 20 -2.64 19.59 -1.29
C PHE A 20 -3.12 19.52 0.17
N VAL A 21 -2.22 19.53 1.16
CA VAL A 21 -2.58 19.43 2.59
C VAL A 21 -2.84 20.80 3.25
N GLY A 22 -2.46 21.91 2.61
CA GLY A 22 -2.61 23.27 3.16
C GLY A 22 -3.77 24.06 2.55
N GLY A 23 -5.02 23.71 2.82
CA GLY A 23 -6.13 24.38 2.12
C GLY A 23 -7.54 24.25 2.68
N CYS A 24 -7.73 23.96 3.96
CA CYS A 24 -9.06 24.05 4.58
C CYS A 24 -9.06 25.10 5.69
N ASN A 25 -9.26 26.37 5.33
CA ASN A 25 -9.95 27.39 6.15
C ASN A 25 -10.00 28.75 5.43
N GLY A 26 -11.20 29.27 5.17
CA GLY A 26 -11.42 30.70 4.91
C GLY A 26 -12.46 31.02 3.83
N LYS A 27 -13.53 31.72 4.23
CA LYS A 27 -14.67 32.19 3.41
C LYS A 27 -14.28 33.00 2.14
N PRO A 28 -15.18 33.09 1.13
CA PRO A 28 -14.91 33.83 -0.10
C PRO A 28 -14.92 35.35 0.12
N ILE A 29 -13.93 36.04 -0.46
CA ILE A 29 -13.94 37.50 -0.68
C ILE A 29 -14.31 37.73 -2.15
N PRO A 30 -15.26 38.63 -2.48
CA PRO A 30 -15.68 38.83 -3.86
C PRO A 30 -14.77 39.81 -4.60
N GLY A 31 -14.45 39.49 -5.85
CA GLY A 31 -13.96 40.43 -6.86
C GLY A 31 -12.45 40.36 -7.13
N GLY A 32 -12.11 39.85 -8.32
CA GLY A 32 -10.77 39.92 -8.87
C GLY A 32 -10.58 38.92 -10.00
N ASP A 33 -10.91 39.33 -11.23
CA ASP A 33 -10.61 38.57 -12.45
C ASP A 33 -9.09 38.34 -12.59
N GLY A 34 -8.69 37.06 -12.63
CA GLY A 34 -7.33 36.59 -12.87
C GLY A 34 -7.37 35.19 -13.51
N PRO A 35 -6.35 34.80 -14.31
CA PRO A 35 -6.51 33.83 -15.39
C PRO A 35 -6.73 32.39 -14.88
N SER A 36 -7.53 31.67 -15.64
CA SER A 36 -7.95 30.28 -15.49
C SER A 36 -6.80 29.30 -15.19
N GLY A 37 -6.63 28.94 -13.92
CA GLY A 37 -5.71 27.89 -13.45
C GLY A 37 -6.37 26.52 -13.29
N SER A 38 -7.32 26.13 -14.16
CA SER A 38 -8.18 24.95 -13.96
C SER A 38 -7.89 23.73 -14.84
N SER A 39 -6.82 23.71 -15.65
CA SER A 39 -6.60 22.60 -16.61
C SER A 39 -5.68 21.48 -16.10
N SER A 40 -4.59 21.80 -15.38
CA SER A 40 -3.61 20.78 -14.98
C SER A 40 -4.12 19.88 -13.84
N ALA A 41 -4.77 20.47 -12.84
CA ALA A 41 -5.36 19.73 -11.72
C ALA A 41 -6.52 18.84 -12.19
N ALA A 42 -7.42 19.37 -13.04
CA ALA A 42 -8.53 18.60 -13.59
C ALA A 42 -8.08 17.44 -14.50
N ILE A 43 -6.96 17.60 -15.23
CA ILE A 43 -6.37 16.52 -16.04
C ILE A 43 -5.70 15.46 -15.14
N ALA A 44 -5.05 15.86 -14.04
CA ALA A 44 -4.50 14.94 -13.05
C ALA A 44 -5.62 14.11 -12.40
N ASP A 45 -6.70 14.76 -11.94
CA ASP A 45 -7.88 14.10 -11.36
C ASP A 45 -8.54 13.12 -12.33
N ALA A 46 -8.69 13.50 -13.61
CA ALA A 46 -9.29 12.61 -14.61
C ALA A 46 -8.40 11.40 -14.92
N ARG A 47 -7.07 11.55 -14.94
CA ARG A 47 -6.13 10.44 -15.12
C ARG A 47 -6.14 9.49 -13.93
N LEU A 48 -6.20 10.04 -12.73
CA LEU A 48 -6.25 9.32 -11.47
C LEU A 48 -7.51 8.47 -11.36
N MET A 49 -8.68 9.06 -11.67
CA MET A 49 -9.96 8.37 -11.71
C MET A 49 -10.01 7.26 -12.77
N ALA A 50 -9.50 7.53 -13.99
CA ALA A 50 -9.46 6.52 -15.04
C ALA A 50 -8.52 5.34 -14.71
N TYR A 51 -7.43 5.60 -13.97
CA TYR A 51 -6.53 4.55 -13.50
C TYR A 51 -7.14 3.77 -12.33
N SER A 52 -7.81 4.43 -11.39
CA SER A 52 -8.59 3.76 -10.34
C SER A 52 -9.68 2.86 -10.93
N ASP A 53 -10.36 3.28 -11.99
CA ASP A 53 -11.30 2.45 -12.74
C ASP A 53 -10.63 1.22 -13.35
N GLU A 54 -9.40 1.35 -13.86
CA GLU A 54 -8.66 0.22 -14.43
C GLU A 54 -8.12 -0.71 -13.35
N ALA A 55 -7.71 -0.19 -12.20
CA ALA A 55 -7.33 -0.98 -11.02
C ALA A 55 -8.53 -1.81 -10.53
N LEU A 56 -9.69 -1.15 -10.38
CA LEU A 56 -10.96 -1.82 -10.09
C LEU A 56 -11.31 -2.91 -11.11
N ARG A 57 -11.17 -2.64 -12.41
CA ARG A 57 -11.40 -3.63 -13.46
C ARG A 57 -10.38 -4.76 -13.41
N THR A 58 -9.12 -4.47 -13.10
CA THR A 58 -8.03 -5.44 -12.99
C THR A 58 -8.26 -6.35 -11.80
N ALA A 59 -8.53 -5.80 -10.61
CA ALA A 59 -8.91 -6.54 -9.42
C ALA A 59 -10.14 -7.42 -9.68
N ASN A 60 -11.16 -6.90 -10.36
CA ASN A 60 -12.37 -7.65 -10.72
C ASN A 60 -12.12 -8.74 -11.78
N ARG A 61 -11.23 -8.50 -12.74
CA ARG A 61 -10.83 -9.49 -13.74
C ARG A 61 -10.06 -10.63 -13.06
N ARG A 62 -9.06 -10.27 -12.25
CA ARG A 62 -8.31 -11.23 -11.42
C ARG A 62 -9.25 -12.03 -10.51
N LYS A 63 -10.24 -11.40 -9.87
CA LYS A 63 -11.30 -12.07 -9.09
C LYS A 63 -12.04 -13.15 -9.88
N LYS A 64 -12.32 -12.92 -11.17
CA LYS A 64 -12.93 -13.92 -12.07
C LYS A 64 -11.94 -15.02 -12.44
N ASP A 65 -10.70 -14.66 -12.72
CA ASP A 65 -9.65 -15.58 -13.17
C ASP A 65 -9.19 -16.54 -12.05
N TYR A 66 -9.21 -16.13 -10.78
CA TYR A 66 -8.94 -17.03 -9.65
C TYR A 66 -9.94 -18.20 -9.55
N GLY A 67 -11.17 -18.02 -10.03
CA GLY A 67 -12.16 -19.08 -10.13
C GLY A 67 -11.91 -20.08 -11.26
N LEU A 68 -10.99 -19.76 -12.18
CA LEU A 68 -10.70 -20.54 -13.39
C LEU A 68 -9.33 -21.26 -13.35
N GLY A 69 -8.52 -21.03 -12.31
CA GLY A 69 -7.25 -21.73 -12.11
C GLY A 69 -6.12 -21.32 -13.06
N GLU A 70 -6.35 -20.31 -13.91
CA GLU A 70 -5.37 -19.85 -14.90
C GLU A 70 -4.93 -18.40 -14.61
N HIS A 71 -3.60 -18.24 -14.46
CA HIS A 71 -2.83 -17.06 -14.89
C HIS A 71 -2.74 -15.77 -14.06
N VAL A 72 -2.81 -15.81 -12.72
CA VAL A 72 -1.97 -14.90 -11.91
C VAL A 72 -1.30 -15.69 -10.78
N ALA A 73 -0.18 -16.34 -11.11
CA ALA A 73 0.60 -17.08 -10.13
C ALA A 73 1.44 -16.10 -9.30
N PHE A 74 0.83 -15.43 -8.31
CA PHE A 74 1.57 -14.55 -7.39
C PHE A 74 2.77 -15.26 -6.74
N THR A 75 2.71 -16.59 -6.65
CA THR A 75 3.77 -17.49 -6.20
C THR A 75 5.15 -17.15 -6.76
N GLN A 76 5.25 -16.75 -8.05
CA GLN A 76 6.54 -16.41 -8.67
C GLN A 76 7.18 -15.11 -8.15
N TYR A 77 6.40 -14.25 -7.48
CA TYR A 77 6.88 -12.95 -6.94
C TYR A 77 7.24 -13.01 -5.45
N LEU A 78 6.96 -14.13 -4.77
CA LEU A 78 7.15 -14.25 -3.33
C LEU A 78 8.60 -14.54 -2.92
N GLU A 79 9.40 -15.03 -3.86
CA GLU A 79 10.82 -15.32 -3.68
C GLU A 79 11.70 -14.48 -4.64
N PRO A 80 12.97 -14.21 -4.28
CA PRO A 80 13.86 -13.46 -5.15
C PRO A 80 14.08 -14.21 -6.46
N GLY A 81 14.10 -13.48 -7.57
CA GLY A 81 14.19 -14.11 -8.89
C GLY A 81 14.09 -13.13 -10.04
N VAL A 82 13.78 -13.66 -11.22
CA VAL A 82 13.51 -12.87 -12.42
C VAL A 82 12.18 -13.32 -13.00
N VAL A 83 11.26 -12.38 -13.17
CA VAL A 83 9.94 -12.59 -13.78
C VAL A 83 9.81 -11.65 -14.97
N ALA A 84 9.55 -12.22 -16.16
CA ALA A 84 9.48 -11.48 -17.43
C ALA A 84 10.67 -10.51 -17.66
N GLY A 85 11.88 -10.90 -17.26
CA GLY A 85 13.09 -10.07 -17.38
C GLY A 85 13.23 -8.98 -16.32
N THR A 86 12.30 -8.84 -15.38
CA THR A 86 12.38 -7.93 -14.23
C THR A 86 12.93 -8.68 -13.02
N ARG A 87 13.99 -8.15 -12.41
CA ARG A 87 14.58 -8.69 -11.19
C ARG A 87 13.69 -8.35 -9.99
N ILE A 88 13.43 -9.34 -9.14
CA ILE A 88 12.67 -9.22 -7.90
C ILE A 88 13.60 -9.51 -6.72
N SER A 89 13.58 -8.66 -5.70
CA SER A 89 14.13 -8.98 -4.38
C SER A 89 13.01 -9.00 -3.34
N THR A 90 13.14 -9.86 -2.32
CA THR A 90 12.07 -10.02 -1.32
C THR A 90 12.53 -9.83 0.14
N PRO A 91 12.96 -8.61 0.53
CA PRO A 91 13.40 -8.37 1.90
C PRO A 91 12.25 -8.54 2.89
N THR A 92 12.58 -9.00 4.10
CA THR A 92 11.69 -8.91 5.26
C THR A 92 11.76 -7.50 5.82
N ILE A 93 10.61 -6.87 6.01
CA ILE A 93 10.48 -5.46 6.41
C ILE A 93 10.02 -5.26 7.85
N GLY A 94 9.56 -6.33 8.50
CA GLY A 94 9.11 -6.33 9.89
C GLY A 94 8.45 -7.65 10.27
N THR A 95 7.97 -7.74 11.51
CA THR A 95 7.16 -8.88 11.98
C THR A 95 5.86 -8.35 12.54
N LEU A 96 4.73 -8.65 11.88
CA LEU A 96 3.42 -8.18 12.30
C LEU A 96 2.94 -8.98 13.51
N GLU A 97 2.48 -8.26 14.54
CA GLU A 97 1.86 -8.80 15.74
C GLU A 97 0.35 -8.90 15.54
N THR A 98 -0.20 -10.12 15.58
CA THR A 98 -1.62 -10.40 15.32
C THR A 98 -2.27 -11.10 16.52
N PRO A 99 -2.35 -10.48 17.70
CA PRO A 99 -2.91 -11.11 18.90
C PRO A 99 -4.38 -11.53 18.75
N SER A 100 -5.14 -10.91 17.84
CA SER A 100 -6.49 -11.35 17.53
C SER A 100 -6.56 -12.37 16.39
N GLY A 101 -5.49 -12.58 15.62
CA GLY A 101 -5.53 -13.34 14.38
C GLY A 101 -6.32 -12.67 13.25
N SER A 102 -6.90 -11.49 13.47
CA SER A 102 -7.53 -10.67 12.44
C SER A 102 -6.51 -9.69 11.86
N ILE A 103 -6.61 -9.42 10.56
CA ILE A 103 -5.67 -8.54 9.85
C ILE A 103 -6.49 -7.50 9.06
N VAL A 104 -6.00 -6.27 9.08
CA VAL A 104 -6.47 -5.14 8.26
C VAL A 104 -5.34 -4.77 7.29
N ALA A 105 -5.70 -4.51 6.03
CA ALA A 105 -4.84 -3.80 5.09
C ALA A 105 -5.51 -2.49 4.70
N ALA A 106 -4.75 -1.40 4.68
CA ALA A 106 -5.28 -0.05 4.47
C ALA A 106 -4.16 0.94 4.13
N ASP A 107 -4.56 2.16 3.76
CA ASP A 107 -3.74 3.33 4.03
C ASP A 107 -3.51 3.50 5.55
N PRO A 108 -2.27 3.68 6.03
CA PRO A 108 -2.00 3.81 7.46
C PRO A 108 -2.69 5.01 8.14
N PHE A 109 -3.05 6.06 7.41
CA PHE A 109 -3.73 7.23 7.97
C PHE A 109 -5.24 7.05 8.09
N ASN A 110 -5.80 6.04 7.42
CA ASN A 110 -7.23 5.69 7.47
C ASN A 110 -7.49 4.33 8.15
N VAL A 111 -6.43 3.57 8.51
CA VAL A 111 -6.53 2.17 8.99
C VAL A 111 -7.45 1.96 10.20
N SER A 112 -7.63 2.96 11.06
CA SER A 112 -8.53 2.84 12.22
C SER A 112 -10.01 2.78 11.86
N GLU A 113 -10.39 3.19 10.65
CA GLU A 113 -11.77 3.18 10.16
C GLU A 113 -12.08 1.92 9.33
N GLU A 114 -11.03 1.24 8.87
CA GLU A 114 -11.12 0.10 7.97
C GLU A 114 -11.59 -1.20 8.64
N LYS A 115 -12.19 -2.06 7.83
CA LYS A 115 -12.69 -3.37 8.27
C LYS A 115 -11.63 -4.46 8.06
N PRO A 116 -11.45 -5.38 9.03
CA PRO A 116 -10.54 -6.49 8.85
C PRO A 116 -11.04 -7.45 7.78
N PHE A 117 -10.12 -8.30 7.29
CA PHE A 117 -10.47 -9.43 6.45
C PHE A 117 -11.40 -10.42 7.18
N LYS A 118 -12.35 -11.02 6.46
CA LYS A 118 -13.26 -12.06 6.97
C LYS A 118 -12.49 -13.28 7.49
N ARG A 119 -11.43 -13.65 6.78
CA ARG A 119 -10.56 -14.76 7.15
C ARG A 119 -9.59 -14.32 8.25
N ARG A 120 -9.47 -15.17 9.27
CA ARG A 120 -8.52 -15.02 10.36
C ARG A 120 -7.41 -16.05 10.23
N VAL A 121 -6.27 -15.73 10.81
CA VAL A 121 -5.14 -16.63 11.03
C VAL A 121 -5.05 -16.97 12.52
N ASP A 122 -4.18 -17.91 12.86
CA ASP A 122 -3.89 -18.16 14.26
C ASP A 122 -3.27 -16.90 14.90
N PRO A 123 -3.62 -16.57 16.16
CA PRO A 123 -2.97 -15.48 16.86
C PRO A 123 -1.45 -15.70 16.95
N GLY A 124 -0.66 -14.72 16.55
CA GLY A 124 0.77 -14.92 16.47
C GLY A 124 1.57 -13.74 15.97
N ARG A 125 2.74 -14.05 15.43
CA ARG A 125 3.73 -13.10 14.91
C ARG A 125 4.16 -13.59 13.55
N TYR A 126 4.00 -12.76 12.52
CA TYR A 126 4.21 -13.20 11.15
C TYR A 126 5.14 -12.25 10.40
N PRO A 127 6.18 -12.76 9.70
CA PRO A 127 7.08 -11.91 8.94
C PRO A 127 6.32 -11.26 7.78
N VAL A 128 6.54 -9.95 7.63
CA VAL A 128 6.07 -9.18 6.50
C VAL A 128 7.24 -8.98 5.54
N LYS A 129 7.02 -9.30 4.29
CA LYS A 129 7.97 -9.14 3.19
C LYS A 129 7.37 -8.22 2.13
N VAL A 130 8.22 -7.66 1.30
CA VAL A 130 7.82 -6.96 0.08
C VAL A 130 8.51 -7.59 -1.10
N ALA A 131 7.94 -7.47 -2.29
CA ALA A 131 8.63 -7.72 -3.55
C ALA A 131 9.05 -6.38 -4.15
N LEU A 132 10.36 -6.11 -4.17
CA LEU A 132 10.96 -4.92 -4.76
C LEU A 132 11.37 -5.20 -6.20
N VAL A 133 11.06 -4.25 -7.08
CA VAL A 133 11.36 -4.29 -8.51
C VAL A 133 12.01 -3.00 -8.94
N ASP A 134 12.92 -3.08 -9.90
CA ASP A 134 13.44 -1.90 -10.61
C ASP A 134 12.45 -1.51 -11.72
N ALA A 135 11.74 -0.40 -11.53
CA ALA A 135 10.79 0.15 -12.48
C ALA A 135 11.43 1.16 -13.45
N GLY A 136 12.75 1.11 -13.64
CA GLY A 136 13.47 1.94 -14.60
C GLY A 136 13.53 3.39 -14.15
N THR A 137 12.93 4.30 -14.93
CA THR A 137 12.93 5.75 -14.64
C THR A 137 12.23 6.11 -13.32
N TRP A 138 11.33 5.24 -12.87
CA TRP A 138 10.60 5.36 -11.61
C TRP A 138 11.40 4.83 -10.40
N GLY A 139 12.53 4.17 -10.66
CA GLY A 139 13.41 3.60 -9.65
C GLY A 139 12.86 2.34 -9.01
N GLU A 140 13.42 1.96 -7.86
CA GLU A 140 12.98 0.78 -7.12
C GLU A 140 11.60 1.01 -6.47
N MET A 141 10.67 0.09 -6.69
CA MET A 141 9.29 0.14 -6.21
C MET A 141 8.85 -1.13 -5.51
N VAL A 142 7.90 -1.01 -4.59
CA VAL A 142 7.20 -2.15 -3.98
C VAL A 142 6.10 -2.59 -4.94
N ALA A 143 6.28 -3.75 -5.59
CA ALA A 143 5.26 -4.36 -6.44
C ALA A 143 4.20 -5.13 -5.63
N PHE A 144 4.65 -5.78 -4.57
CA PHE A 144 3.79 -6.58 -3.69
C PHE A 144 4.22 -6.39 -2.24
N ALA A 145 3.28 -6.41 -1.32
CA ALA A 145 3.55 -6.56 0.11
C ALA A 145 2.81 -7.80 0.61
N PHE A 146 3.44 -8.62 1.43
CA PHE A 146 2.83 -9.89 1.85
C PHE A 146 3.28 -10.37 3.22
N ILE A 147 2.36 -11.05 3.89
CA ILE A 147 2.56 -11.70 5.18
C ILE A 147 2.69 -13.21 4.93
N ARG A 148 3.73 -13.84 5.49
CA ARG A 148 3.92 -15.30 5.42
C ARG A 148 3.41 -15.96 6.71
N PHE A 149 2.49 -16.92 6.57
CA PHE A 149 1.95 -17.72 7.68
C PHE A 149 2.59 -19.11 7.78
N GLY A 150 3.36 -19.51 6.77
CA GLY A 150 4.13 -20.75 6.74
C GLY A 150 5.06 -20.80 5.52
N ASP A 151 5.82 -21.88 5.41
CA ASP A 151 6.85 -22.07 4.36
C ASP A 151 6.31 -22.69 3.07
N ALA A 152 5.08 -23.23 3.10
CA ALA A 152 4.46 -23.85 1.94
C ALA A 152 4.13 -22.80 0.86
N GLN A 153 4.43 -23.13 -0.41
CA GLN A 153 4.06 -22.28 -1.53
C GLN A 153 2.56 -22.39 -1.80
N PRO A 154 1.85 -21.27 -2.02
CA PRO A 154 0.45 -21.30 -2.37
C PRO A 154 0.24 -21.89 -3.77
N SER A 155 -0.70 -22.83 -3.88
CA SER A 155 -1.17 -23.45 -5.12
C SER A 155 -2.53 -22.92 -5.56
N ARG A 156 -3.30 -22.30 -4.65
CA ARG A 156 -4.57 -21.62 -4.93
C ARG A 156 -4.58 -20.21 -4.37
N TRP A 157 -5.24 -19.30 -5.06
CA TRP A 157 -5.41 -17.91 -4.63
C TRP A 157 -6.89 -17.52 -4.59
N GLU A 158 -7.28 -16.72 -3.60
CA GLU A 158 -8.64 -16.17 -3.48
C GLU A 158 -8.55 -14.69 -3.06
N PRO A 159 -9.44 -13.80 -3.53
CA PRO A 159 -9.52 -12.44 -3.02
C PRO A 159 -9.74 -12.38 -1.50
N ALA A 160 -9.07 -11.45 -0.83
CA ALA A 160 -9.22 -11.22 0.60
C ALA A 160 -10.38 -10.25 0.84
N GLU A 161 -11.56 -10.81 1.10
CA GLU A 161 -12.75 -10.03 1.43
C GLU A 161 -12.70 -9.49 2.86
N THR A 162 -13.06 -8.22 3.05
CA THR A 162 -13.25 -7.61 4.37
C THR A 162 -14.63 -7.94 4.95
N THR A 163 -14.79 -7.75 6.26
CA THR A 163 -16.09 -7.88 6.95
C THR A 163 -17.06 -6.75 6.61
N LEU A 164 -16.72 -5.87 5.67
CA LEU A 164 -17.60 -4.83 5.18
C LEU A 164 -18.70 -5.45 4.31
N GLU A 165 -19.95 -5.24 4.70
CA GLU A 165 -21.12 -5.75 3.98
C GLU A 165 -21.77 -4.65 3.13
N GLY A 166 -22.55 -5.06 2.13
CA GLY A 166 -23.41 -4.15 1.36
C GLY A 166 -22.69 -3.26 0.35
N MET A 167 -21.39 -3.47 0.11
CA MET A 167 -20.72 -2.85 -1.04
C MET A 167 -21.00 -3.63 -2.33
N GLY A 168 -20.86 -2.94 -3.48
CA GLY A 168 -20.92 -3.59 -4.79
C GLY A 168 -19.90 -4.73 -4.91
N GLU A 169 -20.14 -5.68 -5.82
CA GLU A 169 -19.28 -6.86 -5.99
C GLU A 169 -17.80 -6.47 -6.12
N GLY A 170 -16.94 -7.03 -5.26
CA GLY A 170 -15.48 -6.83 -5.31
C GLY A 170 -14.94 -5.58 -4.60
N MET A 171 -15.82 -4.66 -4.20
CA MET A 171 -15.41 -3.44 -3.48
C MET A 171 -14.86 -3.71 -2.07
N ASN A 172 -15.24 -4.83 -1.47
CA ASN A 172 -14.74 -5.24 -0.16
C ASN A 172 -13.42 -6.04 -0.24
N THR A 173 -12.78 -6.13 -1.41
CA THR A 173 -11.47 -6.81 -1.59
C THR A 173 -10.32 -5.86 -1.87
N ILE A 174 -10.62 -4.56 -1.89
CA ILE A 174 -9.70 -3.48 -2.23
C ILE A 174 -9.72 -2.43 -1.12
N TYR A 175 -8.63 -1.68 -0.98
CA TYR A 175 -8.60 -0.49 -0.11
C TYR A 175 -7.99 0.70 -0.88
N PRO A 176 -8.51 1.93 -0.67
CA PRO A 176 -7.93 3.12 -1.25
C PRO A 176 -6.64 3.50 -0.54
N VAL A 177 -5.69 4.08 -1.28
CA VAL A 177 -4.49 4.69 -0.71
C VAL A 177 -4.52 6.17 -1.01
N ASP A 178 -4.39 7.00 0.03
CA ASP A 178 -4.41 8.47 -0.05
C ASP A 178 -3.04 9.08 0.26
N SER A 179 -2.15 8.33 0.91
CA SER A 179 -0.86 8.83 1.41
C SER A 179 0.33 8.28 0.61
N GLY A 180 0.07 7.52 -0.44
CA GLY A 180 1.09 6.73 -1.14
C GLY A 180 1.73 5.63 -0.28
N MET A 181 1.04 5.19 0.78
CA MET A 181 1.46 4.07 1.62
C MET A 181 0.34 3.06 1.83
N GLY A 182 0.72 1.78 1.87
CA GLY A 182 -0.08 0.70 2.41
C GLY A 182 0.43 0.28 3.79
N CYS A 183 -0.41 -0.42 4.54
CA CYS A 183 0.00 -1.05 5.79
C CYS A 183 -0.72 -2.37 6.05
N PHE A 184 -0.13 -3.17 6.93
CA PHE A 184 -0.79 -4.28 7.59
C PHE A 184 -0.83 -4.05 9.10
N ALA A 185 -1.98 -4.33 9.72
CA ALA A 185 -2.19 -4.16 11.14
C ALA A 185 -3.17 -5.20 11.71
N ASP A 186 -3.00 -5.57 12.98
CA ASP A 186 -4.11 -6.10 13.79
C ASP A 186 -5.10 -4.96 14.10
N PRO A 187 -6.44 -5.22 14.18
CA PRO A 187 -7.41 -4.18 14.52
C PRO A 187 -7.09 -3.38 15.78
N SER A 188 -6.51 -4.00 16.80
CA SER A 188 -6.09 -3.30 18.02
C SER A 188 -4.97 -2.29 17.76
N ALA A 189 -4.00 -2.65 16.91
CA ALA A 189 -2.90 -1.78 16.50
C ALA A 189 -3.40 -0.64 15.60
N ALA A 190 -4.35 -0.93 14.70
CA ALA A 190 -5.00 0.08 13.87
C ALA A 190 -5.70 1.15 14.72
N GLN A 191 -6.46 0.75 15.74
CA GLN A 191 -7.09 1.67 16.68
C GLN A 191 -6.06 2.47 17.51
N ALA A 192 -4.94 1.84 17.90
CA ALA A 192 -3.86 2.52 18.59
C ALA A 192 -3.20 3.59 17.73
N LEU A 193 -3.00 3.32 16.43
CA LEU A 193 -2.49 4.31 15.48
C LEU A 193 -3.46 5.49 15.33
N GLY A 194 -4.77 5.22 15.15
CA GLY A 194 -5.79 6.27 15.09
C GLY A 194 -5.78 7.19 16.33
N ARG A 195 -5.68 6.61 17.54
CA ARG A 195 -5.53 7.39 18.78
C ARG A 195 -4.24 8.21 18.81
N SER A 196 -3.12 7.62 18.40
CA SER A 196 -1.82 8.29 18.35
C SER A 196 -1.85 9.51 17.43
N MET A 197 -2.45 9.38 16.25
CA MET A 197 -2.66 10.49 15.31
C MET A 197 -3.58 11.58 15.89
N ALA A 198 -4.68 11.18 16.53
CA ALA A 198 -5.60 12.13 17.17
C ALA A 198 -4.95 12.93 18.31
N THR A 199 -4.17 12.26 19.16
CA THR A 199 -3.39 12.91 20.23
C THR A 199 -2.36 13.88 19.66
N PHE A 200 -1.59 13.45 18.65
CA PHE A 200 -0.61 14.32 18.00
C PHE A 200 -1.27 15.59 17.44
N ARG A 201 -2.38 15.45 16.71
CA ARG A 201 -3.14 16.58 16.13
C ARG A 201 -3.66 17.55 17.19
N ALA A 202 -4.06 17.04 18.36
CA ALA A 202 -4.51 17.88 19.48
C ALA A 202 -3.36 18.70 20.09
N GLU A 203 -2.16 18.14 20.15
CA GLU A 203 -0.96 18.76 20.73
C GLU A 203 -0.20 19.65 19.72
N HIS A 204 -0.30 19.36 18.42
CA HIS A 204 0.50 19.95 17.35
C HIS A 204 -0.41 20.47 16.23
N ARG A 205 -1.02 21.64 16.43
CA ARG A 205 -2.06 22.21 15.54
C ARG A 205 -1.63 22.29 14.06
N ASP A 206 -0.37 22.65 13.82
CA ASP A 206 0.20 22.83 12.48
C ASP A 206 1.20 21.71 12.11
N GLY A 207 1.25 20.64 12.91
CA GLY A 207 2.11 19.49 12.68
C GLY A 207 1.49 18.49 11.70
N ASP A 208 2.35 17.81 10.94
CA ASP A 208 1.97 16.73 10.04
C ASP A 208 2.48 15.39 10.60
N TYR A 209 1.58 14.44 10.85
CA TYR A 209 1.96 13.19 11.51
C TYR A 209 2.98 12.38 10.69
N TYR A 210 2.88 12.43 9.35
CA TYR A 210 3.86 11.80 8.48
C TYR A 210 5.25 12.41 8.69
N THR A 211 5.39 13.72 8.45
CA THR A 211 6.65 14.44 8.48
C THR A 211 7.28 14.46 9.87
N ASN A 212 6.47 14.58 10.91
CA ASN A 212 6.95 14.73 12.29
C ASN A 212 7.15 13.39 13.02
N VAL A 213 6.46 12.31 12.63
CA VAL A 213 6.49 11.03 13.35
C VAL A 213 6.95 9.88 12.45
N ILE A 214 6.26 9.65 11.33
CA ILE A 214 6.51 8.47 10.48
C ILE A 214 7.82 8.58 9.70
N ALA A 215 8.09 9.69 9.01
CA ALA A 215 9.29 9.85 8.20
C ALA A 215 10.59 9.78 9.04
N PRO A 216 10.68 10.40 10.23
CA PRO A 216 11.80 10.18 11.14
C PRO A 216 11.96 8.72 11.58
N ALA A 217 10.85 8.03 11.87
CA ALA A 217 10.88 6.61 12.26
C ALA A 217 11.30 5.68 11.11
N ALA A 218 10.90 5.99 9.88
CA ALA A 218 11.31 5.26 8.69
C ALA A 218 12.79 5.48 8.34
N ALA A 219 13.38 6.60 8.78
CA ALA A 219 14.79 6.94 8.58
C ALA A 219 15.23 6.82 7.11
N GLY A 220 14.41 7.35 6.20
CA GLY A 220 14.65 7.34 4.75
C GLY A 220 14.37 6.00 4.04
N LYS A 221 13.85 5.00 4.77
CA LYS A 221 13.40 3.72 4.18
C LYS A 221 12.00 3.86 3.60
N ARG A 222 11.66 2.95 2.68
CA ARG A 222 10.33 2.82 2.07
C ARG A 222 9.29 2.14 2.95
N TRP A 223 9.68 1.72 4.15
CA TRP A 223 8.83 1.01 5.10
C TRP A 223 9.26 1.30 6.52
N VAL A 224 8.33 1.06 7.46
CA VAL A 224 8.57 1.17 8.89
C VAL A 224 7.77 0.12 9.64
N ASP A 225 8.42 -0.52 10.61
CA ASP A 225 7.76 -1.30 11.66
C ASP A 225 7.43 -0.32 12.79
N PHE A 226 6.21 0.21 12.79
CA PHE A 226 5.81 1.32 13.65
C PHE A 226 5.03 0.83 14.86
N HIS A 227 5.42 1.29 16.05
CA HIS A 227 4.74 1.00 17.31
C HIS A 227 3.99 2.25 17.79
N PRO A 228 2.65 2.32 17.63
CA PRO A 228 1.88 3.51 18.01
C PRO A 228 1.88 3.81 19.51
N GLU A 229 2.09 2.79 20.34
CA GLU A 229 2.09 2.85 21.80
C GLU A 229 3.40 2.25 22.33
N LYS A 230 4.21 3.04 23.05
CA LYS A 230 5.58 2.66 23.47
C LYS A 230 5.66 1.39 24.32
N GLU A 231 4.66 1.15 25.17
CA GLU A 231 4.62 0.01 26.10
C GLU A 231 3.87 -1.19 25.52
N SER A 232 3.28 -1.06 24.33
CA SER A 232 2.53 -2.12 23.67
C SER A 232 3.44 -2.91 22.74
N LYS A 233 3.16 -4.21 22.61
CA LYS A 233 3.77 -5.03 21.57
C LYS A 233 3.12 -4.79 20.21
N SER A 234 1.91 -4.24 20.16
CA SER A 234 1.20 -3.99 18.91
C SER A 234 2.01 -3.09 17.97
N ASN A 235 2.00 -3.45 16.68
CA ASN A 235 2.67 -2.70 15.63
C ASN A 235 1.82 -2.60 14.37
N VAL A 236 2.21 -1.66 13.52
CA VAL A 236 1.69 -1.44 12.17
C VAL A 236 2.88 -1.48 11.23
N ILE A 237 2.86 -2.40 10.27
CA ILE A 237 3.90 -2.46 9.24
C ILE A 237 3.44 -1.59 8.08
N MET A 238 4.13 -0.47 7.85
CA MET A 238 3.82 0.48 6.77
C MET A 238 4.85 0.36 5.66
N PHE A 239 4.43 0.55 4.41
CA PHE A 239 5.28 0.47 3.22
C PHE A 239 4.74 1.37 2.11
N SER A 240 5.62 1.88 1.24
CA SER A 240 5.22 2.63 0.05
C SER A 240 4.34 1.77 -0.87
N SER A 241 3.27 2.34 -1.42
CA SER A 241 2.39 1.66 -2.37
C SER A 241 2.79 1.95 -3.82
N GLY A 242 3.41 0.99 -4.52
CA GLY A 242 3.70 1.04 -5.96
C GLY A 242 3.80 2.43 -6.60
N LEU A 243 2.83 2.79 -7.45
CA LEU A 243 2.74 4.06 -8.18
C LEU A 243 2.24 5.25 -7.35
N GLY A 244 1.85 5.04 -6.09
CA GLY A 244 1.51 6.09 -5.15
C GLY A 244 0.03 6.17 -4.76
N ASP A 245 -0.44 7.41 -4.64
CA ASP A 245 -1.73 7.85 -4.10
C ASP A 245 -2.89 7.72 -5.13
N ALA A 246 -4.11 7.62 -4.60
CA ALA A 246 -5.45 7.63 -5.20
C ALA A 246 -5.78 6.44 -6.09
N LEU A 247 -5.18 5.31 -5.76
CA LEU A 247 -5.46 4.01 -6.35
C LEU A 247 -6.08 3.07 -5.31
N MET A 248 -6.85 2.11 -5.80
CA MET A 248 -7.44 1.06 -4.97
C MET A 248 -6.68 -0.23 -5.20
N TYR A 249 -6.15 -0.82 -4.14
CA TYR A 249 -5.30 -2.02 -4.25
C TYR A 249 -5.97 -3.26 -3.67
N GLY A 250 -5.88 -4.35 -4.42
CA GLY A 250 -6.46 -5.63 -4.06
C GLY A 250 -5.56 -6.46 -3.14
N SER A 251 -6.19 -7.16 -2.20
CA SER A 251 -5.52 -8.16 -1.36
C SER A 251 -6.02 -9.57 -1.64
N TYR A 252 -5.16 -10.57 -1.46
CA TYR A 252 -5.38 -11.97 -1.85
C TYR A 252 -4.80 -12.94 -0.84
N TRP A 253 -5.55 -13.99 -0.51
CA TRP A 253 -5.09 -15.14 0.25
C TRP A 253 -4.51 -16.20 -0.66
N GLY A 254 -3.32 -16.67 -0.35
CA GLY A 254 -2.70 -17.85 -0.95
C GLY A 254 -2.89 -19.06 -0.04
N PHE A 255 -3.29 -20.19 -0.61
CA PHE A 255 -3.53 -21.46 0.08
C PHE A 255 -2.65 -22.56 -0.47
N ASP A 256 -2.21 -23.46 0.41
CA ASP A 256 -1.59 -24.72 -0.01
C ASP A 256 -2.63 -25.77 -0.45
N ASP A 257 -2.14 -26.94 -0.86
CA ASP A 257 -2.96 -28.07 -1.32
C ASP A 257 -3.88 -28.64 -0.22
N SER A 258 -3.59 -28.36 1.05
CA SER A 258 -4.45 -28.75 2.18
C SER A 258 -5.57 -27.75 2.46
N GLY A 259 -5.50 -26.56 1.84
CA GLY A 259 -6.42 -25.45 2.05
C GLY A 259 -6.04 -24.53 3.21
N ALA A 260 -4.84 -24.68 3.78
CA ALA A 260 -4.33 -23.78 4.81
C ALA A 260 -3.80 -22.49 4.16
N ALA A 261 -4.09 -21.33 4.77
CA ALA A 261 -3.59 -20.05 4.28
C ALA A 261 -2.08 -19.95 4.56
N THR A 262 -1.28 -19.73 3.51
CA THR A 262 0.18 -19.61 3.60
C THR A 262 0.64 -18.17 3.42
N VAL A 263 -0.13 -17.36 2.70
CA VAL A 263 0.16 -15.95 2.43
C VAL A 263 -1.10 -15.09 2.42
N LEU A 264 -0.95 -13.85 2.88
CA LEU A 264 -1.82 -12.72 2.53
C LEU A 264 -0.97 -11.71 1.79
N LEU A 265 -1.37 -11.33 0.58
CA LEU A 265 -0.61 -10.44 -0.29
C LEU A 265 -1.48 -9.28 -0.76
N THR A 266 -0.92 -8.09 -0.81
CA THR A 266 -1.46 -6.93 -1.53
C THR A 266 -0.66 -6.72 -2.80
N ASP A 267 -1.38 -6.51 -3.90
CA ASP A 267 -0.85 -6.23 -5.23
C ASP A 267 -0.96 -4.74 -5.55
N PHE A 268 0.17 -4.11 -5.88
CA PHE A 268 0.24 -2.71 -6.26
C PHE A 268 0.17 -2.47 -7.77
N GLU A 269 -0.21 -3.49 -8.52
CA GLU A 269 -0.57 -3.46 -9.94
C GLU A 269 0.55 -2.94 -10.86
N LEU A 270 1.80 -3.12 -10.44
CA LEU A 270 2.95 -2.81 -11.28
C LEU A 270 3.10 -3.77 -12.45
N PHE A 271 2.60 -4.99 -12.31
CA PHE A 271 2.66 -6.03 -13.34
C PHE A 271 1.30 -6.17 -14.05
N ASP A 272 1.34 -6.23 -15.38
CA ASP A 272 0.21 -6.64 -16.19
C ASP A 272 -0.05 -8.16 -16.10
N LEU A 273 -1.06 -8.65 -16.83
CA LEU A 273 -1.42 -10.07 -16.84
C LEU A 273 -0.36 -10.98 -17.49
N GLU A 274 0.51 -10.41 -18.33
CA GLU A 274 1.62 -11.14 -18.96
C GLU A 274 2.88 -11.13 -18.07
N GLY A 275 2.82 -10.45 -16.92
CA GLY A 275 3.92 -10.30 -15.98
C GLY A 275 4.95 -9.26 -16.41
N SER A 276 4.63 -8.41 -17.38
CA SER A 276 5.45 -7.25 -17.74
C SER A 276 5.16 -6.10 -16.79
N ILE A 277 6.21 -5.40 -16.36
CA ILE A 277 6.04 -4.20 -15.54
C ILE A 277 5.56 -3.04 -16.42
N PHE A 278 4.60 -2.25 -15.94
CA PHE A 278 4.26 -0.97 -16.57
C PHE A 278 5.50 -0.08 -16.56
N ARG A 279 6.13 0.07 -17.72
CA ARG A 279 7.14 1.08 -17.98
C ARG A 279 6.42 2.20 -18.69
N GLU A 280 6.55 3.44 -18.24
CA GLU A 280 6.24 4.55 -19.14
C GLU A 280 7.01 4.31 -20.44
N GLY A 281 6.27 4.34 -21.55
CA GLY A 281 6.88 4.28 -22.88
C GLY A 281 7.86 5.45 -23.06
N PRO A 282 8.70 5.40 -24.11
CA PRO A 282 9.65 6.46 -24.42
C PRO A 282 8.98 7.84 -24.57
#